data_AF-A0A915B0R4-F1
#
_entry.id   AF-A0A915B0R4-F1
#
_cell.length_a   1.000
_cell.length_b   1.000
_cell.length_c   1.000
_cell.angle_alpha   90.00
_cell.angle_beta   90.00
_cell.angle_gamma   90.00
#
_symmetry.space_group_name_H-M   'P 1'
#
loop_
_entity.id
_entity.type
_entity.pdbx_description
1 polymer ?
#
loop_
_entity_poly.entity_id
_entity_poly.type
_entity_poly.pdbx_seq_one_letter_code
_entity_poly.pdbx_strand_id
1 'polypeptide(L)'
;MTSQKNKFLFSLLLISLYFLMEKHNFIEATWLLRPIVYCLAFLSASGNICALSGAILEKASIIQYQVTILMFMIVLCDVVAVSIVLIMAIGKRMTLTAIAPELLLSQKKFESILGPFWIYLLAILFHMTAAGMMCIIGVNKRYIAYLGDKNGFYAEQKRRLEEPPVEIFPQKDA
;
A
#
# COMPACT_ATOMS: atom_id res chain seq x y z
N MET A 1 11.75 -11.31 -8.18
CA MET A 1 11.17 -10.77 -9.44
C MET A 1 9.69 -11.13 -9.65
N THR A 2 9.20 -12.26 -9.16
CA THR A 2 7.79 -12.70 -9.26
C THR A 2 6.80 -11.82 -8.47
N SER A 3 7.16 -11.36 -7.27
CA SER A 3 6.28 -10.49 -6.45
C SER A 3 5.99 -9.13 -7.09
N GLN A 4 6.92 -8.57 -7.87
CA GLN A 4 6.75 -7.27 -8.52
C GLN A 4 5.85 -7.34 -9.77
N LYS A 5 5.92 -8.46 -10.51
CA LYS A 5 4.99 -8.73 -11.64
C LYS A 5 3.54 -8.79 -11.16
N ASN A 6 3.30 -9.41 -10.00
CA ASN A 6 1.95 -9.52 -9.42
C ASN A 6 1.40 -8.15 -9.00
N LYS A 7 2.24 -7.22 -8.51
CA LYS A 7 1.83 -5.85 -8.18
C LYS A 7 1.42 -5.04 -9.41
N PHE A 8 2.19 -5.17 -10.49
CA PHE A 8 1.86 -4.53 -11.77
C PHE A 8 0.57 -5.10 -12.37
N LEU A 9 0.41 -6.43 -12.36
CA LEU A 9 -0.82 -7.09 -12.79
C LEU A 9 -2.03 -6.64 -11.97
N PHE A 10 -1.90 -6.60 -10.64
CA PHE A 10 -2.98 -6.16 -9.76
C PHE A 10 -3.37 -4.69 -10.00
N SER A 11 -2.37 -3.81 -10.19
CA SER A 11 -2.62 -2.40 -10.51
C SER A 11 -3.28 -2.23 -11.88
N LEU A 12 -2.87 -3.00 -12.89
CA LEU A 12 -3.49 -3.02 -14.23
C LEU A 12 -4.94 -3.50 -14.15
N LEU A 13 -5.20 -4.53 -13.34
CA LEU A 13 -6.52 -5.10 -13.14
C LEU A 13 -7.45 -4.08 -12.47
N LEU A 14 -6.99 -3.35 -11.46
CA LEU A 14 -7.73 -2.27 -10.81
C LEU A 14 -8.04 -1.10 -11.76
N ILE A 15 -7.07 -0.69 -12.57
CA ILE A 15 -7.27 0.37 -13.57
C ILE A 15 -8.30 -0.07 -14.62
N SER A 16 -8.20 -1.31 -15.10
CA SER A 16 -9.14 -1.89 -16.07
C SER A 16 -10.55 -2.00 -15.49
N LEU A 17 -10.66 -2.45 -14.23
CA LEU A 17 -11.94 -2.53 -13.51
C LEU A 17 -12.57 -1.13 -13.34
N TYR A 18 -11.78 -0.13 -12.96
CA TYR A 18 -12.24 1.25 -12.85
C TYR A 18 -12.76 1.78 -14.20
N PHE A 19 -12.01 1.55 -15.29
CA PHE A 19 -12.40 1.98 -16.63
C PHE A 19 -13.68 1.28 -17.10
N LEU A 20 -13.85 0.01 -16.74
CA LEU A 20 -15.06 -0.77 -17.04
C LEU A 20 -16.27 -0.22 -16.26
N MET A 21 -16.11 0.07 -14.97
CA MET A 21 -17.15 0.67 -14.12
C MET A 21 -17.56 2.06 -14.61
N GLU A 22 -16.60 2.86 -15.06
CA GLU A 22 -16.84 4.18 -15.64
C GLU A 22 -17.59 4.06 -16.98
N LYS A 23 -17.16 3.16 -17.87
CA LYS A 23 -17.81 2.93 -19.17
C LYS A 23 -19.25 2.43 -19.04
N HIS A 24 -19.55 1.65 -18.01
CA HIS A 24 -20.90 1.14 -17.74
C HIS A 24 -21.76 2.07 -16.87
N ASN A 25 -21.32 3.30 -16.57
CA ASN A 25 -22.04 4.28 -15.74
C ASN A 25 -22.45 3.69 -14.37
N PHE A 26 -21.51 3.04 -13.68
CA PHE A 26 -21.71 2.61 -12.29
C PHE A 26 -21.45 3.74 -11.27
N ILE A 27 -20.72 4.78 -11.69
CA ILE A 27 -20.28 5.90 -10.83
C ILE A 27 -21.03 7.16 -11.25
N GLU A 28 -22.05 7.57 -10.50
CA GLU A 28 -22.88 8.74 -10.81
C GLU A 28 -22.19 10.06 -10.43
N ALA A 29 -21.43 10.11 -9.32
CA ALA A 29 -20.58 11.26 -8.97
C ALA A 29 -19.16 11.15 -9.54
N THR A 30 -19.04 10.96 -10.85
CA THR A 30 -17.74 10.81 -11.53
C THR A 30 -16.83 12.04 -11.33
N TRP A 31 -17.41 13.23 -11.14
CA TRP A 31 -16.69 14.49 -10.92
C TRP A 31 -15.95 14.57 -9.57
N LEU A 32 -16.48 13.94 -8.52
CA LEU A 32 -15.88 13.92 -7.19
C LEU A 32 -14.88 12.76 -7.05
N LEU A 33 -15.19 11.62 -7.67
CA LEU A 33 -14.38 10.40 -7.55
C LEU A 33 -13.08 10.46 -8.36
N ARG A 34 -13.12 11.03 -9.57
CA ARG A 34 -11.94 11.14 -10.47
C ARG A 34 -10.70 11.76 -9.81
N PRO A 35 -10.76 12.96 -9.19
CA PRO A 35 -9.56 13.58 -8.60
C PRO A 35 -9.00 12.74 -7.43
N ILE A 36 -9.86 12.09 -6.64
CA ILE A 36 -9.45 11.20 -5.55
C ILE A 36 -8.73 9.97 -6.12
N VAL A 37 -9.31 9.34 -7.14
CA VAL A 37 -8.72 8.17 -7.80
C VAL A 37 -7.39 8.54 -8.48
N TYR A 38 -7.29 9.70 -9.13
CA TYR A 38 -6.03 10.17 -9.70
C TYR A 38 -4.96 10.44 -8.65
N CYS A 39 -5.33 11.03 -7.51
CA CYS A 39 -4.43 11.24 -6.39
C CYS A 39 -3.90 9.91 -5.83
N LEU A 40 -4.78 8.93 -5.61
CA LEU A 40 -4.41 7.60 -5.15
C LEU A 40 -3.55 6.85 -6.17
N ALA A 41 -3.86 6.96 -7.47
CA ALA A 41 -3.07 6.37 -8.54
C ALA A 41 -1.65 6.97 -8.59
N PHE A 42 -1.53 8.30 -8.43
CA PHE A 42 -0.25 8.99 -8.36
C PHE A 42 0.58 8.56 -7.15
N LEU A 43 -0.04 8.51 -5.96
CA LEU A 43 0.62 8.03 -4.74
C LEU A 43 1.08 6.57 -4.88
N SER A 44 0.25 5.70 -5.45
CA SER A 44 0.60 4.31 -5.72
C SER A 44 1.75 4.18 -6.74
N ALA A 45 1.73 4.97 -7.82
CA ALA A 45 2.81 5.00 -8.81
C ALA A 45 4.13 5.48 -8.18
N SER A 46 4.09 6.54 -7.37
CA SER A 46 5.25 7.06 -6.65
C SER A 46 5.84 6.01 -5.70
N GLY A 47 4.99 5.30 -4.95
CA GLY A 47 5.41 4.20 -4.08
C GLY A 47 6.09 3.06 -4.84
N ASN A 48 5.57 2.69 -6.02
CA ASN A 48 6.17 1.66 -6.87
C ASN A 48 7.54 2.09 -7.44
N ILE A 49 7.70 3.37 -7.79
CA ILE A 49 8.99 3.92 -8.26
C ILE A 49 10.00 3.92 -7.11
N CYS A 50 9.60 4.33 -5.90
CA CYS A 50 10.44 4.24 -4.70
C CYS A 50 10.84 2.79 -4.39
N ALA A 51 9.92 1.83 -4.58
CA ALA A 51 10.21 0.41 -4.41
C ALA A 51 11.33 -0.07 -5.34
N LEU A 52 11.18 0.24 -6.63
CA LEU A 52 12.09 -0.22 -7.67
C LEU A 52 13.47 0.44 -7.49
N SER A 53 13.50 1.75 -7.28
CA SER A 53 14.74 2.50 -7.05
C SER A 53 15.45 2.08 -5.76
N GLY A 54 14.71 1.85 -4.67
CA GLY A 54 15.26 1.35 -3.42
C GLY A 54 15.83 -0.06 -3.53
N ALA A 55 15.21 -0.93 -4.32
CA ALA A 55 15.71 -2.27 -4.59
C ALA A 55 16.98 -2.26 -5.48
N ILE A 56 17.04 -1.39 -6.48
CA ILE A 56 18.22 -1.27 -7.37
C ILE A 56 19.41 -0.63 -6.65
N LEU A 57 19.16 0.43 -5.86
CA LEU A 57 20.21 1.17 -5.16
C LEU A 57 20.59 0.53 -3.82
N GLU A 58 19.93 -0.57 -3.42
CA GLU A 58 20.05 -1.21 -2.09
C GLU A 58 19.97 -0.21 -0.92
N LYS A 59 19.25 0.90 -1.10
CA LYS A 59 19.11 1.96 -0.10
C LYS A 59 17.86 1.77 0.73
N ALA A 60 18.05 1.31 1.96
CA ALA A 60 17.00 1.15 2.96
C ALA A 60 16.10 2.38 3.15
N SER A 61 16.68 3.59 3.11
CA SER A 61 15.94 4.85 3.28
C SER A 61 14.84 5.06 2.20
N ILE A 62 15.11 4.71 0.94
CA ILE A 62 14.15 4.87 -0.16
C ILE A 62 12.98 3.88 -0.02
N ILE A 63 13.26 2.67 0.47
CA ILE A 63 12.25 1.65 0.74
C ILE A 63 11.38 2.05 1.94
N GLN A 64 11.95 2.73 2.94
CA GLN A 64 11.18 3.30 4.07
C GLN A 64 10.18 4.37 3.60
N TYR A 65 10.56 5.22 2.63
CA TYR A 65 9.61 6.17 2.01
C TYR A 65 8.44 5.47 1.33
N GLN A 66 8.70 4.42 0.55
CA GLN A 66 7.63 3.60 -0.03
C GLN A 66 6.70 3.06 1.06
N VAL A 67 7.26 2.45 2.12
CA VAL A 67 6.47 1.86 3.21
C VAL A 67 5.57 2.90 3.86
N THR A 68 6.08 4.12 4.07
CA THR A 68 5.32 5.24 4.65
C THR A 68 4.15 5.65 3.75
N ILE A 69 4.38 5.82 2.45
CA ILE A 69 3.34 6.17 1.47
C ILE A 69 2.25 5.08 1.44
N LEU A 70 2.66 3.81 1.42
CA LEU A 70 1.74 2.68 1.40
C LEU A 70 0.90 2.61 2.69
N MET A 71 1.53 2.83 3.85
CA MET A 71 0.86 2.86 5.15
C MET A 71 -0.21 3.97 5.19
N PHE A 72 0.11 5.16 4.68
CA PHE A 72 -0.84 6.27 4.59
C PHE A 72 -2.04 5.92 3.71
N MET A 73 -1.82 5.29 2.55
CA MET A 73 -2.91 4.83 1.68
C MET A 73 -3.79 3.77 2.36
N ILE A 74 -3.21 2.84 3.12
CA ILE A 74 -3.96 1.82 3.87
C ILE A 74 -4.87 2.48 4.92
N VAL A 75 -4.33 3.41 5.70
CA VAL A 75 -5.12 4.12 6.73
C VAL A 75 -6.26 4.91 6.09
N LEU A 76 -6.03 5.62 4.98
CA LEU A 76 -7.10 6.29 4.25
C LEU A 76 -8.18 5.31 3.78
N CYS A 77 -7.77 4.15 3.26
CA CYS A 77 -8.68 3.11 2.79
C CYS A 77 -9.55 2.56 3.94
N ASP A 78 -8.95 2.25 5.08
CA ASP A 78 -9.64 1.76 6.27
C ASP A 78 -10.57 2.82 6.86
N VAL A 79 -10.17 4.10 6.90
CA VAL A 79 -11.03 5.21 7.34
C VAL A 79 -12.26 5.32 6.45
N VAL A 80 -12.10 5.20 5.14
CA VAL A 80 -13.24 5.21 4.19
C VAL A 80 -14.12 3.97 4.41
N ALA A 81 -13.55 2.78 4.57
CA ALA A 81 -14.31 1.55 4.81
C ALA A 81 -15.13 1.65 6.11
N VAL A 82 -14.53 2.11 7.21
CA VAL A 82 -15.21 2.34 8.48
C VAL A 82 -16.27 3.42 8.34
N SER A 83 -16.01 4.50 7.60
CA SER A 83 -17.00 5.56 7.34
C SER A 83 -18.22 5.02 6.59
N ILE A 84 -18.03 4.15 5.60
CA ILE A 84 -19.12 3.48 4.87
C ILE A 84 -19.96 2.61 5.82
N VAL A 85 -19.30 1.82 6.67
CA VAL A 85 -19.98 0.98 7.68
C VAL A 85 -20.75 1.84 8.69
N LEU A 86 -20.19 2.97 9.14
CA LEU A 86 -20.84 3.90 10.06
C LEU A 86 -22.06 4.60 9.43
N ILE A 87 -21.95 5.06 8.17
CA ILE A 87 -23.06 5.63 7.41
C ILE A 87 -24.22 4.63 7.34
N MET A 88 -23.89 3.34 7.14
CA MET A 88 -24.89 2.28 7.06
C MET A 88 -25.48 1.90 8.43
N ALA A 89 -24.67 1.89 9.49
CA ALA A 89 -25.10 1.62 10.87
C ALA A 89 -26.03 2.72 11.43
N ILE A 90 -25.78 3.98 11.06
CA ILE A 90 -26.69 5.10 11.35
C ILE A 90 -27.98 4.99 10.52
N GLY A 91 -27.88 4.43 9.30
CA GLY A 91 -29.01 4.16 8.42
C GLY A 91 -29.78 5.41 8.01
N LYS A 92 -31.07 5.25 7.68
CA LYS A 92 -32.01 6.32 7.27
C LYS A 92 -32.33 7.34 8.36
N ARG A 93 -31.66 7.32 9.51
CA ARG A 93 -31.93 8.27 10.61
C ARG A 93 -31.50 9.71 10.26
N MET A 94 -30.62 9.89 9.26
CA MET A 94 -30.28 11.20 8.70
C MET A 94 -30.42 11.19 7.17
N THR A 95 -30.92 12.30 6.60
CA THR A 95 -31.11 12.47 5.14
C THR A 95 -29.80 12.43 4.36
N LEU A 96 -28.69 12.89 4.96
CA LEU A 96 -27.36 12.85 4.36
C LEU A 96 -26.81 11.41 4.20
N THR A 97 -27.00 10.54 5.19
CA THR A 97 -26.53 9.15 5.14
C THR A 97 -27.36 8.28 4.21
N ALA A 98 -28.62 8.66 3.94
CA ALA A 98 -29.46 7.99 2.96
C ALA A 98 -29.09 8.31 1.50
N ILE A 99 -28.61 9.52 1.23
CA ILE A 99 -28.30 10.01 -0.14
C ILE A 99 -26.84 9.76 -0.53
N ALA A 100 -25.91 9.71 0.45
CA ALA A 100 -24.48 9.56 0.16
C ALA A 100 -24.09 8.35 -0.72
N PRO A 101 -24.64 7.12 -0.51
CA PRO A 101 -24.32 5.99 -1.37
C PRO A 101 -24.93 6.14 -2.77
N GLU A 102 -26.15 6.69 -2.84
CA GLU A 102 -26.94 6.88 -4.07
C GLU A 102 -26.34 8.00 -4.95
N LEU A 103 -25.71 9.01 -4.33
CA LEU A 103 -24.99 10.08 -5.02
C LEU A 103 -23.66 9.58 -5.60
N LEU A 104 -22.96 8.68 -4.90
CA LEU A 104 -21.63 8.23 -5.30
C LEU A 104 -21.66 7.07 -6.30
N LEU A 105 -22.62 6.14 -6.17
CA LEU A 105 -22.69 4.90 -6.94
C LEU A 105 -24.13 4.63 -7.37
N SER A 106 -24.31 4.11 -8.59
CA SER A 106 -25.63 3.76 -9.10
C SER A 106 -26.17 2.52 -8.37
N GLN A 107 -26.95 2.76 -7.32
CA GLN A 107 -27.43 1.73 -6.38
C GLN A 107 -28.14 0.59 -7.10
N LYS A 108 -28.98 0.90 -8.10
CA LYS A 108 -29.74 -0.10 -8.88
C LYS A 108 -28.85 -1.09 -9.62
N LYS A 109 -27.73 -0.62 -10.18
CA LYS A 109 -26.82 -1.49 -10.93
C LYS A 109 -25.95 -2.34 -10.01
N PHE A 110 -25.50 -1.76 -8.90
CA PHE A 110 -24.73 -2.48 -7.89
C PHE A 110 -25.57 -3.55 -7.18
N GLU A 111 -26.80 -3.23 -6.81
CA GLU A 111 -27.74 -4.15 -6.18
C GLU A 111 -28.17 -5.26 -7.14
N SER A 112 -28.28 -4.99 -8.44
CA SER A 112 -28.60 -6.01 -9.45
C SER A 112 -27.46 -7.03 -9.67
N ILE A 113 -26.20 -6.67 -9.39
CA ILE A 113 -25.04 -7.55 -9.62
C ILE A 113 -24.61 -8.26 -8.33
N LEU A 114 -24.54 -7.52 -7.22
CA LEU A 114 -24.01 -8.00 -5.94
C LEU A 114 -25.10 -8.26 -4.90
N GLY A 115 -26.36 -7.98 -5.22
CA GLY A 115 -27.49 -8.14 -4.30
C GLY A 115 -27.61 -7.00 -3.28
N PRO A 116 -28.56 -7.10 -2.32
CA PRO A 116 -28.83 -6.06 -1.33
C PRO A 116 -27.69 -5.81 -0.34
N PHE A 117 -26.70 -6.71 -0.29
CA PHE A 117 -25.55 -6.64 0.61
C PHE A 117 -24.30 -6.01 -0.03
N TRP A 118 -24.42 -5.42 -1.22
CA TRP A 118 -23.29 -4.92 -2.01
C TRP A 118 -22.38 -3.93 -1.25
N ILE A 119 -22.95 -3.08 -0.37
CA ILE A 119 -22.19 -2.11 0.44
C ILE A 119 -21.30 -2.83 1.47
N TYR A 120 -21.79 -3.90 2.10
CA TYR A 120 -21.00 -4.70 3.04
C TYR A 120 -19.88 -5.45 2.31
N LEU A 121 -20.20 -5.99 1.13
CA LEU A 121 -19.21 -6.68 0.30
C LEU A 121 -18.09 -5.71 -0.10
N LEU A 122 -18.43 -4.47 -0.44
CA LEU A 122 -17.47 -3.42 -0.78
C LEU A 122 -16.56 -3.07 0.41
N ALA A 123 -17.12 -2.89 1.60
CA ALA A 123 -16.35 -2.59 2.82
C ALA A 123 -15.38 -3.73 3.18
N ILE A 124 -15.84 -4.99 3.12
CA ILE A 124 -15.00 -6.17 3.34
C ILE A 124 -13.90 -6.25 2.28
N LEU A 125 -14.21 -5.98 1.01
CA LEU A 125 -13.23 -5.98 -0.08
C LEU A 125 -12.12 -4.94 0.16
N PHE A 126 -12.48 -3.73 0.62
CA PHE A 126 -11.53 -2.67 0.95
C PHE A 126 -10.61 -3.08 2.11
N HIS A 127 -11.15 -3.65 3.18
CA HIS A 127 -10.35 -4.17 4.30
C HIS A 127 -9.44 -5.34 3.90
N MET A 128 -9.91 -6.27 3.08
CA MET A 128 -9.07 -7.37 2.58
C MET A 128 -7.94 -6.85 1.70
N THR A 129 -8.19 -5.82 0.90
CA THR A 129 -7.16 -5.14 0.11
C THR A 129 -6.13 -4.45 1.00
N ALA A 130 -6.56 -3.73 2.04
CA ALA A 130 -5.69 -3.13 3.04
C ALA A 130 -4.81 -4.17 3.76
N ALA A 131 -5.39 -5.29 4.19
CA ALA A 131 -4.67 -6.40 4.81
C ALA A 131 -3.61 -7.01 3.85
N GLY A 132 -3.95 -7.20 2.59
CA GLY A 132 -3.02 -7.65 1.55
C GLY A 132 -1.83 -6.69 1.38
N MET A 133 -2.09 -5.39 1.40
CA MET A 133 -1.04 -4.36 1.31
C MET A 133 -0.15 -4.33 2.56
N MET A 134 -0.69 -4.59 3.76
CA MET A 134 0.10 -4.74 4.98
C MET A 134 1.07 -5.94 4.93
N CYS A 135 0.64 -7.07 4.37
CA CYS A 135 1.54 -8.22 4.15
C CYS A 135 2.75 -7.83 3.27
N ILE A 136 2.53 -7.01 2.25
CA ILE A 136 3.60 -6.51 1.36
C ILE A 136 4.56 -5.58 2.13
N ILE A 137 4.04 -4.72 3.00
CA ILE A 137 4.87 -3.88 3.88
C ILE A 137 5.75 -4.76 4.78
N GLY A 138 5.21 -5.85 5.32
CA GLY A 138 5.97 -6.80 6.14
C GLY A 138 7.20 -7.36 5.41
N VAL A 139 7.05 -7.72 4.13
CA VAL A 139 8.17 -8.18 3.29
C VAL A 139 9.20 -7.08 3.08
N ASN A 140 8.76 -5.86 2.76
CA ASN A 140 9.67 -4.72 2.55
C ASN A 140 10.45 -4.36 3.82
N LYS A 141 9.82 -4.39 5.00
CA LYS A 141 10.48 -4.15 6.29
C LYS A 141 11.56 -5.19 6.58
N ARG A 142 11.28 -6.46 6.29
CA ARG A 142 12.28 -7.54 6.43
C ARG A 142 13.46 -7.36 5.50
N TYR A 143 13.21 -6.90 4.27
CA TYR A 143 14.28 -6.58 3.32
C TYR A 143 15.14 -5.39 3.78
N ILE A 144 14.54 -4.37 4.39
CA ILE A 144 15.29 -3.26 5.00
C ILE A 144 16.21 -3.74 6.12
N ALA A 145 15.72 -4.63 7.01
CA ALA A 145 16.56 -5.22 8.06
C ALA A 145 17.74 -5.98 7.48
N TYR A 146 17.51 -6.80 6.44
CA TYR A 146 18.56 -7.52 5.73
C TYR A 146 19.63 -6.58 5.14
N LEU A 147 19.23 -5.46 4.53
CA LEU A 147 20.17 -4.47 4.01
C LEU A 147 20.99 -3.81 5.13
N GLY A 148 20.40 -3.60 6.31
CA GLY A 148 21.10 -3.12 7.49
C GLY A 148 22.20 -4.08 7.95
N ASP A 149 21.86 -5.35 8.10
CA ASP A 149 22.81 -6.40 8.52
C ASP A 149 23.94 -6.57 7.50
N LYS A 150 23.61 -6.59 6.20
CA LYS A 150 24.59 -6.66 5.10
C LYS A 150 25.60 -5.51 5.20
N ASN A 151 25.13 -4.27 5.37
CA ASN A 151 26.01 -3.11 5.48
C ASN A 151 26.88 -3.15 6.75
N GLY A 152 26.33 -3.62 7.87
CA GLY A 152 27.09 -3.82 9.11
C GLY A 152 28.21 -4.85 8.95
N PHE A 153 27.93 -5.97 8.27
CA PHE A 153 28.92 -7.01 7.99
C PHE A 153 30.07 -6.49 7.12
N TYR A 154 29.78 -5.79 6.03
CA TYR A 154 30.84 -5.21 5.17
C TYR A 154 31.64 -4.12 5.87
N ALA A 155 31.02 -3.31 6.74
CA ALA A 155 31.72 -2.31 7.53
C ALA A 155 32.71 -2.94 8.52
N GLU A 156 32.30 -4.02 9.21
CA GLU A 156 33.17 -4.77 10.11
C GLU A 156 34.31 -5.47 9.35
N GLN A 157 34.02 -6.08 8.20
CA GLN A 157 35.04 -6.70 7.36
C GLN A 157 36.08 -5.68 6.87
N LYS A 158 35.62 -4.47 6.47
CA LYS A 158 36.52 -3.38 6.08
C LYS A 158 37.39 -2.94 7.27
N ARG A 159 36.81 -2.81 8.46
CA ARG A 159 37.54 -2.46 9.68
C ARG A 159 38.64 -3.45 10.01
N ARG A 160 38.37 -4.75 9.89
CA ARG A 160 39.36 -5.84 10.09
C ARG A 160 40.51 -5.80 9.09
N LEU A 161 40.27 -5.31 7.87
CA LEU A 161 41.30 -5.17 6.83
C LEU A 161 42.11 -3.87 7.00
N GLU A 162 41.56 -2.85 7.65
CA GLU A 162 42.24 -1.57 7.93
C GLU A 162 42.96 -1.55 9.30
N GLU A 163 42.70 -2.50 10.21
CA GLU A 163 43.48 -2.68 11.44
C GLU A 163 44.91 -3.15 11.09
N PRO A 164 45.97 -2.42 11.53
CA PRO A 164 47.34 -2.88 11.34
C PRO A 164 47.55 -4.20 12.11
N PRO A 165 48.42 -5.11 11.63
CA PRO A 165 48.70 -6.35 12.34
C PRO A 165 49.16 -6.01 13.76
N VAL A 166 48.51 -6.60 14.76
CA VAL A 166 48.91 -6.49 16.16
C VAL A 166 50.32 -7.06 16.27
N GLU A 167 51.33 -6.21 16.38
CA GLU A 167 52.67 -6.62 16.79
C GLU A 167 52.54 -7.16 18.21
N ILE A 168 52.52 -8.49 18.32
CA ILE A 168 52.65 -9.20 19.58
C ILE A 168 54.09 -8.97 20.04
N PHE A 169 54.33 -7.88 20.75
CA PHE A 169 55.61 -7.69 21.42
C PHE A 169 55.76 -8.82 22.45
N PRO A 170 56.84 -9.61 22.42
CA PRO A 170 57.04 -10.66 23.39
C PRO A 170 57.09 -10.01 24.77
N GLN A 171 56.20 -10.47 25.65
CA GLN A 171 56.19 -10.08 27.05
C GLN A 171 57.55 -10.50 27.62
N LYS A 172 58.38 -9.50 27.93
CA LYS A 172 59.70 -9.75 28.50
C LYS A 172 59.48 -10.24 29.92
N ASP A 173 59.68 -11.54 30.13
CA ASP A 173 59.69 -12.16 31.45
C ASP A 173 60.64 -11.36 32.36
N ALA A 174 60.08 -10.89 33.48
CA ALA A 174 60.80 -10.23 34.57
C ALA A 174 60.43 -10.91 35.89
#